data_AF-A0A7S2D0A4-F1
#
_entry.id   AF-A0A7S2D0A4-F1
#
_cell.length_a   1.000
_cell.length_b   1.000
_cell.length_c   1.000
_cell.angle_alpha   90.00
_cell.angle_beta   90.00
_cell.angle_gamma   90.00
#
_symmetry.space_group_name_H-M   'P 1'
#
loop_
_entity.id
_entity.type
_entity.pdbx_description
1 polymer ?
#
loop_
_entity_poly.entity_id
_entity_poly.type
_entity_poly.pdbx_seq_one_letter_code
_entity_poly.pdbx_strand_id
1 'polypeptide(L)'
;GILLSFNQPGSMRLMHNEERMKEAHYTLSKSKLYQGLFGGPELNIIGPEEVKRLHPLVNTEGLVGALYAEGDGHIDPSSVTQTFASKAKALGGKIYEHTEAVGLKCLPDGSWEVTVRPAGGEPHVV
;
A
#
# COMPACT_ATOMS: atom_id res chain seq x y z
N GLY A 1 11.65 -19.04 -2.12
CA GLY A 1 11.00 -17.86 -1.53
C GLY A 1 9.61 -17.73 -2.12
N ILE A 2 8.65 -17.19 -1.37
CA ILE A 2 7.30 -16.92 -1.90
C ILE A 2 7.41 -15.74 -2.87
N LEU A 3 6.90 -15.92 -4.09
CA LEU A 3 6.84 -14.85 -5.09
C LEU A 3 5.78 -13.84 -4.65
N LEU A 4 6.18 -12.59 -4.45
CA LEU A 4 5.22 -11.50 -4.25
C LEU A 4 4.56 -11.21 -5.60
N SER A 5 3.24 -11.42 -5.68
CA SER A 5 2.46 -11.14 -6.89
C SER A 5 2.21 -9.63 -7.05
N PHE A 6 3.27 -8.83 -7.06
CA PHE A 6 3.19 -7.40 -7.35
C PHE A 6 3.15 -7.19 -8.86
N ASN A 7 1.97 -6.83 -9.36
CA ASN A 7 1.76 -6.51 -10.77
C ASN A 7 1.80 -4.99 -10.91
N GLN A 8 2.67 -4.50 -11.80
CA GLN A 8 2.93 -3.07 -11.97
C GLN A 8 2.54 -2.59 -13.39
N PRO A 9 1.26 -2.67 -13.80
CA PRO A 9 0.82 -2.13 -15.07
C PRO A 9 0.72 -0.58 -15.07
N GLY A 10 1.00 0.05 -13.94
CA GLY A 10 0.77 1.46 -13.70
C GLY A 10 -0.63 1.75 -13.16
N SER A 11 -0.77 2.93 -12.56
CA SER A 11 -2.03 3.48 -12.07
C SER A 11 -2.29 4.83 -12.74
N MET A 12 -3.54 5.11 -13.10
CA MET A 12 -3.92 6.42 -13.63
C MET A 12 -5.17 6.99 -12.99
N ARG A 13 -5.16 8.31 -12.79
CA ARG A 13 -6.33 9.08 -12.40
C ARG A 13 -6.74 9.98 -13.56
N LEU A 14 -7.93 9.70 -14.10
CA LEU A 14 -8.51 10.42 -15.23
C LEU A 14 -9.03 11.79 -14.81
N MET A 15 -8.73 12.82 -15.61
CA MET A 15 -9.15 14.21 -15.37
C MET A 15 -10.14 14.63 -16.45
N HIS A 16 -11.41 14.80 -16.05
CA HIS A 16 -12.50 15.15 -16.97
C HIS A 16 -12.74 16.66 -17.11
N ASN A 17 -12.00 17.49 -16.37
CA ASN A 17 -12.11 18.95 -16.46
C ASN A 17 -10.83 19.65 -15.95
N GLU A 18 -10.77 20.95 -16.20
CA GLU A 18 -9.64 21.82 -15.82
C GLU A 18 -9.39 21.89 -14.31
N GLU A 19 -10.43 21.81 -13.49
CA GLU A 19 -10.28 21.83 -12.04
C GLU A 19 -9.54 20.59 -11.53
N ARG A 20 -9.88 19.41 -12.07
CA ARG A 20 -9.17 18.16 -11.80
C ARG A 20 -7.74 18.18 -12.33
N MET A 21 -7.49 18.85 -13.46
CA MET A 21 -6.13 19.06 -13.93
C MET A 21 -5.30 19.94 -12.99
N LYS A 22 -5.89 20.99 -12.39
CA LYS A 22 -5.20 21.79 -11.36
C LYS A 22 -4.86 20.93 -10.13
N GLU A 23 -5.75 20.04 -9.70
CA GLU A 23 -5.47 19.06 -8.64
C GLU A 23 -4.32 18.12 -9.03
N ALA A 24 -4.27 17.67 -10.29
CA ALA A 24 -3.17 16.85 -10.82
C ALA A 24 -1.82 17.57 -10.75
N HIS A 25 -1.76 18.84 -11.18
CA HIS A 25 -0.55 19.66 -11.10
C HIS A 25 -0.08 19.91 -9.66
N TYR A 26 -1.03 20.15 -8.74
CA TYR A 26 -0.72 20.28 -7.32
C TYR A 26 -0.16 18.98 -6.74
N THR A 27 -0.75 17.84 -7.09
CA THR A 27 -0.28 16.51 -6.66
C THR A 27 1.10 16.19 -7.22
N LEU A 28 1.33 16.45 -8.50
CA LEU A 28 2.63 16.28 -9.15
C LEU A 28 3.72 17.13 -8.48
N SER A 29 3.41 18.39 -8.16
CA SER A 29 4.33 19.29 -7.47
C SER A 29 4.76 18.75 -6.10
N LYS A 30 3.82 18.20 -5.32
CA LYS A 30 4.13 17.52 -4.06
C LYS A 30 4.93 16.24 -4.25
N SER A 31 4.61 15.46 -5.30
CA SER A 31 5.28 14.20 -5.57
C SER A 31 6.77 14.39 -5.83
N LYS A 32 7.17 15.46 -6.53
CA LYS A 32 8.59 15.77 -6.77
C LYS A 32 9.39 15.95 -5.48
N LEU A 33 8.79 16.54 -4.45
CA LEU A 33 9.40 16.65 -3.12
C LEU A 33 9.55 15.26 -2.47
N TYR A 34 8.51 14.44 -2.50
CA TYR A 34 8.54 13.10 -1.91
C TYR A 34 9.47 12.13 -2.64
N GLN A 35 9.60 12.26 -3.96
CA GLN A 35 10.55 11.47 -4.74
C GLN A 35 11.98 11.72 -4.27
N GLY A 36 12.37 13.00 -4.16
CA GLY A 36 13.72 13.38 -3.74
C GLY A 36 14.07 13.00 -2.30
N LEU A 37 13.08 12.88 -1.41
CA LEU A 37 13.30 12.60 0.01
C LEU A 37 13.08 11.13 0.40
N PHE A 38 12.14 10.44 -0.26
CA PHE A 38 11.63 9.14 0.20
C PHE A 38 11.49 8.10 -0.92
N GLY A 39 11.92 8.40 -2.14
CA GLY A 39 11.82 7.45 -3.27
C GLY A 39 10.37 7.17 -3.69
N GLY A 40 9.49 8.17 -3.60
CA GLY A 40 8.09 8.07 -4.03
C GLY A 40 7.92 7.73 -5.52
N PRO A 41 6.70 7.37 -5.97
CA PRO A 41 6.44 7.01 -7.35
C PRO A 41 6.68 8.18 -8.31
N GLU A 42 7.19 7.87 -9.49
CA GLU A 42 7.28 8.84 -10.58
C GLU A 42 5.88 9.11 -11.12
N LEU A 43 5.46 10.36 -11.05
CA LEU A 43 4.16 10.80 -11.56
C LEU A 43 4.36 11.64 -12.80
N ASN A 44 3.53 11.39 -13.80
CA ASN A 44 3.51 12.11 -15.07
C ASN A 44 2.10 12.57 -15.39
N ILE A 45 1.99 13.76 -16.00
CA ILE A 45 0.74 14.17 -16.63
C ILE A 45 0.78 13.71 -18.07
N ILE A 46 -0.25 12.97 -18.49
CA ILE A 46 -0.39 12.42 -19.84
C ILE A 46 -1.68 12.93 -20.50
N GLY A 47 -1.65 13.07 -21.81
CA GLY A 47 -2.81 13.49 -22.60
C GLY A 47 -3.75 12.32 -22.93
N PRO A 48 -4.95 12.60 -23.47
CA PRO A 48 -5.94 11.59 -23.84
C PRO A 48 -5.44 10.55 -24.84
N GLU A 49 -4.59 10.93 -25.80
CA GLU A 49 -3.98 9.99 -26.77
C GLU A 49 -3.14 8.92 -26.07
N GLU A 50 -2.35 9.33 -25.09
CA GLU A 50 -1.50 8.43 -24.32
C GLU A 50 -2.31 7.53 -23.39
N VAL A 51 -3.39 8.06 -22.80
CA VAL A 51 -4.38 7.26 -22.06
C VAL A 51 -4.97 6.17 -22.95
N LYS A 52 -5.34 6.51 -24.19
CA LYS A 52 -5.90 5.53 -25.14
C LYS A 52 -4.87 4.48 -25.56
N ARG A 53 -3.60 4.87 -25.72
CA ARG A 53 -2.49 3.96 -26.03
C ARG A 53 -2.25 2.95 -24.89
N LEU A 54 -2.23 3.43 -23.64
CA LEU A 54 -1.99 2.61 -22.45
C LEU A 54 -3.19 1.73 -22.08
N HIS A 55 -4.42 2.27 -22.19
CA HIS A 55 -5.66 1.55 -21.90
C HIS A 55 -6.68 1.71 -23.05
N PRO A 56 -6.59 0.86 -24.09
CA PRO A 56 -7.43 0.97 -25.29
C PRO A 56 -8.94 0.88 -25.04
N LEU A 57 -9.35 0.30 -23.92
CA LEU A 57 -10.76 0.15 -23.55
C LEU A 57 -11.36 1.39 -22.88
N VAL A 58 -10.55 2.36 -22.47
CA VAL A 58 -11.04 3.61 -21.86
C VAL A 58 -11.69 4.49 -22.94
N ASN A 59 -12.83 5.09 -22.61
CA ASN A 59 -13.40 6.19 -23.40
C ASN A 59 -12.67 7.49 -23.03
N THR A 60 -12.03 8.11 -24.01
CA THR A 60 -11.25 9.33 -23.85
C THR A 60 -11.99 10.59 -24.32
N GLU A 61 -13.23 10.46 -24.79
CA GLU A 61 -14.06 11.60 -25.17
C GLU A 61 -14.27 12.56 -23.99
N GLY A 62 -13.99 13.85 -24.20
CA GLY A 62 -14.11 14.88 -23.18
C GLY A 62 -13.06 14.82 -22.05
N LEU A 63 -12.07 13.93 -22.14
CA LEU A 63 -10.97 13.87 -21.19
C LEU A 63 -9.99 15.03 -21.43
N VAL A 64 -9.56 15.70 -20.36
CA VAL A 64 -8.52 16.74 -20.44
C VAL A 64 -7.12 16.12 -20.35
N GLY A 65 -6.98 15.05 -19.57
CA GLY A 65 -5.74 14.30 -19.42
C GLY A 65 -5.81 13.31 -18.26
N ALA A 66 -4.67 12.80 -17.81
CA ALA A 66 -4.57 11.95 -16.64
C ALA A 66 -3.28 12.19 -15.86
N LEU A 67 -3.31 11.89 -14.56
CA LEU A 67 -2.13 11.73 -13.74
C LEU A 67 -1.77 10.24 -13.71
N TYR A 68 -0.57 9.89 -14.15
CA TYR A 68 -0.11 8.52 -14.36
C TYR A 68 1.10 8.19 -13.48
N ALA A 69 1.09 7.00 -12.87
CA ALA A 69 2.16 6.45 -12.06
C ALA A 69 2.60 5.10 -12.67
N GLU A 70 3.74 5.08 -13.36
CA GLU A 70 4.14 3.93 -14.20
C GLU A 70 4.49 2.67 -13.40
N GLY A 71 5.21 2.81 -12.27
CA GLY A 71 5.63 1.69 -11.43
C GLY A 71 4.59 1.24 -10.40
N ASP A 72 3.39 1.81 -10.41
CA ASP A 72 2.32 1.46 -9.48
C ASP A 72 1.47 0.29 -10.01
N GLY A 73 0.57 -0.24 -9.19
CA GLY A 73 -0.34 -1.28 -9.62
C GLY A 73 -1.07 -1.94 -8.47
N HIS A 74 -1.06 -3.27 -8.46
CA HIS A 74 -1.77 -4.04 -7.45
C HIS A 74 -0.98 -5.26 -6.98
N ILE A 75 -1.24 -5.65 -5.75
CA ILE A 75 -0.61 -6.79 -5.09
C ILE A 75 -1.67 -7.60 -4.37
N ASP A 76 -1.49 -8.93 -4.27
CA ASP A 76 -2.34 -9.74 -3.40
C ASP A 76 -1.95 -9.51 -1.93
N PRO A 77 -2.82 -8.86 -1.12
CA PRO A 77 -2.51 -8.57 0.27
C PRO A 77 -2.33 -9.85 1.12
N SER A 78 -2.99 -10.95 0.75
CA SER A 78 -2.88 -12.22 1.47
C SER A 78 -1.49 -12.82 1.31
N SER A 79 -1.02 -12.93 0.06
CA SER A 79 0.34 -13.41 -0.25
C SER A 79 1.43 -12.56 0.38
N VAL A 80 1.26 -11.23 0.40
CA VAL A 80 2.20 -10.30 1.05
C VAL A 80 2.29 -10.61 2.54
N THR A 81 1.15 -10.62 3.23
CA THR A 81 1.07 -10.87 4.67
C THR A 81 1.70 -12.21 5.04
N GLN A 82 1.35 -13.27 4.30
CA GLN A 82 1.90 -14.60 4.53
C GLN A 82 3.41 -14.69 4.25
N THR A 83 3.91 -13.98 3.24
CA THR A 83 5.34 -13.90 2.96
C THR A 83 6.11 -13.22 4.09
N PHE A 84 5.60 -12.11 4.60
CA PHE A 84 6.20 -11.44 5.76
C PHE A 84 6.13 -12.31 7.01
N ALA A 85 4.99 -12.94 7.29
CA ALA A 85 4.81 -13.85 8.41
C ALA A 85 5.81 -15.03 8.35
N SER A 86 5.97 -15.64 7.18
CA SER A 86 6.92 -16.72 6.95
C SER A 86 8.36 -16.28 7.18
N LYS A 87 8.77 -15.12 6.65
CA LYS A 87 10.11 -14.57 6.86
C LYS A 87 10.37 -14.18 8.32
N ALA A 88 9.39 -13.58 9.00
CA ALA A 88 9.49 -13.25 10.42
C ALA A 88 9.71 -14.51 11.27
N LYS A 89 8.95 -15.59 11.01
CA LYS A 89 9.16 -16.90 11.65
C LYS A 89 10.55 -17.46 11.36
N ALA A 90 11.04 -17.37 10.12
CA ALA A 90 12.38 -17.83 9.74
C ALA A 90 13.52 -17.05 10.44
N LEU A 91 13.27 -15.80 10.83
CA LEU A 91 14.20 -14.97 11.61
C LEU A 91 14.03 -15.10 13.12
N GLY A 92 13.23 -16.07 13.59
CA GLY A 92 13.02 -16.34 15.02
C GLY A 92 11.82 -15.62 15.66
N GLY A 93 11.05 -14.85 14.88
CA GLY A 93 9.81 -14.25 15.33
C GLY A 93 8.74 -15.30 15.64
N LYS A 94 7.86 -15.00 16.61
CA LYS A 94 6.71 -15.84 16.97
C LYS A 94 5.42 -15.17 16.51
N ILE A 95 4.50 -15.96 15.95
CA ILE A 95 3.17 -15.50 15.56
C ILE A 95 2.16 -16.43 16.22
N TYR A 96 1.29 -15.85 17.05
CA TYR A 96 0.21 -16.55 17.74
C TYR A 96 -1.10 -16.24 17.03
N GLU A 97 -1.53 -17.15 16.15
CA GLU A 97 -2.83 -17.04 15.48
C GLU A 97 -3.95 -17.42 16.45
N HIS A 98 -5.18 -16.94 16.19
CA HIS A 98 -6.35 -17.21 17.04
C HIS A 98 -6.13 -16.90 18.53
N THR A 99 -5.33 -15.87 18.82
CA THR A 99 -4.92 -15.50 20.17
C THR A 99 -5.24 -14.02 20.38
N GLU A 100 -6.22 -13.76 21.25
CA GLU A 100 -6.71 -12.41 21.53
C GLU A 100 -5.85 -11.75 22.63
N ALA A 101 -5.46 -10.49 22.45
CA ALA A 101 -4.87 -9.71 23.54
C ALA A 101 -5.99 -9.21 24.46
N VAL A 102 -5.99 -9.67 25.72
CA VAL A 102 -7.07 -9.42 26.70
C VAL A 102 -6.64 -8.55 27.88
N GLY A 103 -5.36 -8.23 28.00
CA GLY A 103 -4.84 -7.35 29.04
C GLY A 103 -3.51 -6.72 28.66
N LEU A 104 -3.30 -5.48 29.10
CA LEU A 104 -2.07 -4.73 28.92
C LEU A 104 -1.71 -4.07 30.25
N LYS A 105 -0.48 -4.28 30.73
CA LYS A 105 0.03 -3.67 31.96
C LYS A 105 1.41 -3.07 31.70
N CYS A 106 1.51 -1.76 31.87
CA CYS A 106 2.79 -1.05 31.85
C CYS A 106 3.53 -1.29 33.18
N LEU A 107 4.80 -1.63 33.10
CA LEU A 107 5.67 -1.88 34.26
C LEU A 107 6.45 -0.61 34.65
N PRO A 108 7.00 -0.54 35.89
CA PRO A 108 7.72 0.66 36.35
C PRO A 108 8.95 1.03 35.51
N ASP A 109 9.52 0.09 34.77
CA ASP A 109 10.66 0.31 33.86
C ASP A 109 10.24 0.76 32.44
N GLY A 110 8.93 0.89 32.19
CA GLY A 110 8.36 1.28 30.90
C GLY A 110 8.11 0.13 29.93
N SER A 111 8.45 -1.11 30.30
CA SER A 111 8.08 -2.29 29.53
C SER A 111 6.60 -2.67 29.69
N TRP A 112 6.12 -3.59 28.86
CA TRP A 112 4.72 -4.02 28.85
C TRP A 112 4.60 -5.52 29.06
N GLU A 113 3.69 -5.88 29.96
CA GLU A 113 3.17 -7.23 30.09
C GLU A 113 1.86 -7.33 29.29
N VAL A 114 1.79 -8.31 28.39
CA VAL A 114 0.60 -8.56 27.56
C VAL A 114 -0.04 -9.86 28.00
N THR A 115 -1.29 -9.80 28.46
CA THR A 115 -2.10 -10.99 28.72
C THR A 115 -2.84 -11.37 27.45
N VAL A 116 -2.73 -12.62 27.02
CA VAL A 116 -3.39 -13.16 25.83
C VAL A 116 -4.27 -14.34 26.17
N ARG A 117 -5.26 -14.59 25.32
CA ARG A 117 -6.17 -15.74 25.41
C ARG A 117 -6.23 -16.46 24.07
N PRO A 118 -5.65 -17.68 23.96
CA PRO A 118 -5.85 -18.54 22.79
C PRO A 118 -7.31 -18.96 22.66
N ALA A 119 -7.76 -19.22 21.43
CA ALA A 119 -9.10 -19.77 21.20
C ALA A 119 -9.32 -21.07 21.98
N GLY A 120 -10.31 -21.07 22.88
CA GLY A 120 -10.63 -22.21 23.75
C GLY A 120 -9.65 -22.45 24.90
N GLY A 121 -8.71 -21.53 25.15
CA GLY A 121 -7.73 -21.61 26.24
C GLY A 121 -7.95 -20.54 27.32
N GLU A 122 -7.19 -20.68 28.41
CA GLU A 122 -7.20 -19.73 29.51
C GLU A 122 -6.24 -18.55 29.28
N PRO A 123 -6.55 -17.35 29.80
CA PRO A 123 -5.64 -16.21 29.75
C PRO A 123 -4.28 -16.48 30.40
N HIS A 124 -3.20 -16.05 29.75
CA HIS A 124 -1.83 -16.10 30.28
C HIS A 124 -0.98 -14.95 29.75
N VAL A 125 0.15 -14.69 30.39
CA VAL A 125 1.10 -13.64 29.98
C VAL A 125 2.09 -14.18 28.95
N VAL A 126 2.39 -13.38 27.92
CA VAL A 126 3.41 -13.66 26.89
C VAL A 126 4.56 -12.66 26.91
#